data_AF-A0AA88SLH9-F1
#
_entry.id   AF-A0AA88SLH9-F1
#
_cell.length_a   1.000
_cell.length_b   1.000
_cell.length_c   1.000
_cell.angle_alpha   90.00
_cell.angle_beta   90.00
_cell.angle_gamma   90.00
#
_symmetry.space_group_name_H-M   'P 1'
#
loop_
_entity.id
_entity.type
_entity.pdbx_description
1 polymer ?
#
loop_
_entity_poly.entity_id
_entity_poly.type
_entity_poly.pdbx_seq_one_letter_code
_entity_poly.pdbx_strand_id
1 'polypeptide(L)'
;VKPDGKTDSTKSLISAWAAACGSPRPATIYVPPGRYLVQQVHFRGACQNKAITIRIDGTLVAPSDYSALRSVGNWILFEGVNGVAISGGILDGQGGLWACKASSKLCPSGATV
;
A
#
# COMPACT_ATOMS: atom_id res chain seq x y z
N VAL A 1 12.01 -10.01 2.88
CA VAL A 1 10.93 -9.78 1.90
C VAL A 1 11.36 -10.37 0.57
N LYS A 2 10.51 -11.13 -0.15
CA LYS A 2 10.88 -11.71 -1.46
C LYS A 2 10.42 -10.77 -2.60
N PRO A 3 11.32 -10.37 -3.52
CA PRO A 3 11.00 -9.39 -4.57
C PRO A 3 10.38 -10.03 -5.85
N ASP A 4 9.50 -11.02 -5.69
CA ASP A 4 8.92 -11.80 -6.81
C ASP A 4 7.56 -11.28 -7.30
N GLY A 5 7.00 -10.26 -6.64
CA GLY A 5 5.66 -9.73 -6.91
C GLY A 5 4.51 -10.71 -6.63
N LYS A 6 4.77 -11.82 -5.93
CA LYS A 6 3.83 -12.92 -5.67
C LYS A 6 3.75 -13.27 -4.19
N THR A 7 4.87 -13.25 -3.50
CA THR A 7 4.95 -13.49 -2.06
C THR A 7 4.40 -12.26 -1.32
N ASP A 8 3.39 -12.49 -0.48
CA ASP A 8 2.78 -11.44 0.32
C ASP A 8 3.80 -10.78 1.27
N SER A 9 4.01 -9.48 1.07
CA SER A 9 4.94 -8.64 1.80
C SER A 9 4.24 -7.67 2.77
N THR A 10 2.91 -7.77 2.88
CA THR A 10 2.04 -6.87 3.66
C THR A 10 2.48 -6.76 5.12
N LYS A 11 2.73 -7.90 5.77
CA LYS A 11 3.16 -7.93 7.18
C LYS A 11 4.47 -7.17 7.39
N SER A 12 5.42 -7.32 6.47
CA SER A 12 6.71 -6.61 6.56
C SER A 12 6.52 -5.10 6.45
N LEU A 13 5.65 -4.64 5.55
CA LEU A 13 5.37 -3.21 5.38
C LEU A 13 4.62 -2.64 6.62
N ILE A 14 3.66 -3.38 7.18
CA ILE A 14 2.95 -3.00 8.41
C ILE A 14 3.92 -2.91 9.59
N SER A 15 4.81 -3.89 9.76
CA SER A 15 5.81 -3.84 10.84
C SER A 15 6.77 -2.66 10.69
N ALA A 16 7.23 -2.37 9.46
CA ALA A 16 8.06 -1.21 9.20
C ALA A 16 7.32 0.11 9.50
N TRP A 17 6.04 0.19 9.14
CA TRP A 17 5.19 1.32 9.50
C TRP A 17 5.04 1.51 11.00
N ALA A 18 4.73 0.44 11.73
CA ALA A 18 4.58 0.50 13.19
C ALA A 18 5.85 1.03 13.88
N ALA A 19 7.03 0.56 13.44
CA ALA A 19 8.31 1.05 13.94
C ALA A 19 8.54 2.53 13.60
N ALA A 20 8.25 2.95 12.37
CA ALA A 20 8.40 4.35 11.96
C ALA A 20 7.43 5.29 12.68
N CYS A 21 6.18 4.85 12.87
CA CYS A 21 5.10 5.59 13.52
C CYS A 21 5.38 5.81 15.02
N GLY A 22 5.96 4.80 15.70
CA GLY A 22 6.39 4.89 17.09
C GLY A 22 7.75 5.58 17.31
N SER A 23 8.44 6.01 16.25
CA SER A 23 9.76 6.65 16.38
C SER A 23 9.63 8.07 16.93
N PRO A 24 10.49 8.50 17.89
CA PRO A 24 10.54 9.89 18.33
C PRO A 24 11.27 10.82 17.34
N ARG A 25 11.89 10.27 16.29
CA ARG A 25 12.70 10.99 15.30
C ARG A 25 12.22 10.70 13.87
N PRO A 26 12.52 11.56 12.89
CA PRO A 26 12.24 11.29 11.48
C PRO A 26 12.69 9.89 11.09
N ALA A 27 11.83 9.16 10.39
CA ALA A 27 12.07 7.76 10.04
C ALA A 27 11.84 7.53 8.56
N THR A 28 12.66 6.67 7.96
CA THR A 28 12.51 6.26 6.56
C THR A 28 12.19 4.77 6.50
N ILE A 29 11.06 4.44 5.85
CA ILE A 29 10.73 3.08 5.42
C ILE A 29 11.28 2.93 4.01
N TYR A 30 12.25 2.03 3.85
CA TYR A 30 12.91 1.80 2.57
C TYR A 30 12.35 0.53 1.90
N VAL A 31 11.85 0.70 0.67
CA VAL A 31 11.44 -0.41 -0.20
C VAL A 31 12.52 -0.58 -1.28
N PRO A 32 13.32 -1.65 -1.24
CA PRO A 32 14.43 -1.83 -2.17
C PRO A 32 13.96 -2.10 -3.61
N PRO A 33 14.88 -2.12 -4.59
CA PRO A 33 14.58 -2.57 -5.94
C PRO A 33 13.97 -3.99 -5.95
N GLY A 34 12.91 -4.18 -6.73
CA GLY A 34 12.16 -5.44 -6.79
C GLY A 34 10.65 -5.22 -6.88
N ARG A 35 9.88 -6.32 -6.95
CA ARG A 35 8.42 -6.28 -6.94
C ARG A 35 7.88 -6.91 -5.66
N TYR A 36 7.02 -6.21 -4.93
CA TYR A 36 6.49 -6.66 -3.65
C TYR A 36 4.96 -6.65 -3.68
N LEU A 37 4.36 -7.84 -3.59
CA LEU A 37 2.91 -7.95 -3.45
C LEU A 37 2.51 -7.39 -2.08
N VAL A 38 1.62 -6.41 -2.09
CA VAL A 38 1.06 -5.79 -0.89
C VAL A 38 -0.46 -5.89 -1.01
N GLN A 39 -1.06 -6.63 -0.09
CA GLN A 39 -2.49 -6.67 0.13
C GLN A 39 -2.96 -5.31 0.65
N GLN A 40 -4.22 -5.22 1.05
CA GLN A 40 -4.67 -3.99 1.67
C GLN A 40 -3.88 -3.64 2.93
N VAL A 41 -3.44 -2.38 3.03
CA VAL A 41 -2.83 -1.82 4.24
C VAL A 41 -3.58 -0.61 4.74
N HIS A 42 -3.78 -0.56 6.05
CA HIS A 42 -4.36 0.57 6.75
C HIS A 42 -3.38 1.06 7.82
N PHE A 43 -2.72 2.18 7.52
CA PHE A 43 -1.79 2.86 8.38
C PHE A 43 -2.53 3.88 9.25
N ARG A 44 -2.87 3.47 10.47
CA ARG A 44 -3.56 4.31 11.45
C ARG A 44 -2.59 5.09 12.32
N GLY A 45 -2.94 6.34 12.59
CA GLY A 45 -2.36 7.14 13.65
C GLY A 45 -3.19 7.11 14.94
N ALA A 46 -2.94 8.02 15.88
CA ALA A 46 -1.93 9.06 15.83
C ALA A 46 -0.50 8.49 15.98
N CYS A 47 0.42 8.89 15.09
CA CYS A 47 1.83 8.54 15.21
C CYS A 47 2.56 9.50 16.15
N GLN A 48 3.52 8.97 16.90
CA GLN A 48 4.49 9.80 17.64
C GLN A 48 5.38 10.57 16.68
N ASN A 49 5.78 9.91 15.59
CA ASN A 49 6.53 10.51 14.51
C ASN A 49 5.66 11.39 13.62
N LYS A 50 6.16 12.58 13.25
CA LYS A 50 5.51 13.54 12.33
C LYS A 50 6.32 13.77 11.04
N ALA A 51 7.35 12.95 10.80
CA ALA A 51 8.23 13.05 9.64
C ALA A 51 8.62 11.64 9.16
N ILE A 52 7.65 10.92 8.60
CA ILE A 52 7.85 9.58 8.05
C ILE A 52 8.00 9.69 6.54
N THR A 53 9.11 9.16 6.01
CA THR A 53 9.31 9.02 4.56
C THR A 53 9.20 7.56 4.17
N ILE A 54 8.39 7.26 3.17
CA ILE A 54 8.40 5.98 2.47
C ILE A 54 9.19 6.19 1.18
N ARG A 55 10.43 5.67 1.14
CA ARG A 55 11.29 5.74 -0.04
C ARG A 55 11.18 4.43 -0.80
N ILE A 56 10.66 4.50 -2.03
CA ILE A 56 10.45 3.33 -2.86
C ILE A 56 11.42 3.37 -4.04
N ASP A 57 12.28 2.35 -4.14
CA ASP A 57 13.15 2.12 -5.31
C ASP A 57 12.70 0.91 -6.14
N GLY A 58 11.70 0.17 -5.67
CA GLY A 58 11.06 -0.93 -6.39
C GLY A 58 9.63 -0.63 -6.81
N THR A 59 8.81 -1.66 -6.78
CA THR A 59 7.39 -1.63 -7.11
C THR A 59 6.59 -2.30 -6.01
N LEU A 60 5.61 -1.58 -5.47
CA LEU A 60 4.53 -2.20 -4.70
C LEU A 60 3.46 -2.63 -5.69
N VAL A 61 2.97 -3.86 -5.56
CA VAL A 61 2.02 -4.48 -6.47
C VAL A 61 0.76 -4.81 -5.70
N ALA A 62 -0.38 -4.30 -6.16
CA ALA A 62 -1.68 -4.64 -5.61
C ALA A 62 -2.06 -6.10 -5.97
N PRO A 63 -2.99 -6.73 -5.24
CA PRO A 63 -3.52 -8.01 -5.63
C PRO A 63 -4.22 -7.92 -7.00
N SER A 64 -3.96 -8.88 -7.89
CA SER A 64 -4.70 -9.02 -9.16
C SER A 64 -6.18 -9.29 -8.94
N ASP A 65 -6.49 -10.05 -7.89
CA ASP A 65 -7.85 -10.30 -7.46
C ASP A 65 -8.41 -9.09 -6.71
N TYR A 66 -9.25 -8.32 -7.40
CA TYR A 66 -9.95 -7.17 -6.85
C TYR A 66 -10.97 -7.55 -5.77
N SER A 67 -11.31 -8.83 -5.60
CA SER A 67 -12.15 -9.30 -4.51
C SER A 67 -11.54 -8.98 -3.13
N ALA A 68 -10.21 -8.99 -3.04
CA ALA A 68 -9.45 -8.64 -1.84
C ALA A 68 -9.58 -7.15 -1.45
N LEU A 69 -9.93 -6.29 -2.41
CA LEU A 69 -10.08 -4.84 -2.22
C LEU A 69 -11.55 -4.40 -2.22
N ARG A 70 -12.47 -5.35 -2.40
CA ARG A 70 -13.88 -5.14 -2.69
C ARG A 70 -14.66 -4.43 -1.59
N SER A 71 -14.30 -4.67 -0.33
CA SER A 71 -15.04 -4.19 0.83
C SER A 71 -14.53 -2.87 1.40
N VAL A 72 -13.35 -2.39 0.97
CA VAL A 72 -12.62 -1.40 1.78
C VAL A 72 -12.19 -0.16 0.99
N GLY A 73 -12.46 -0.12 -0.32
CA GLY A 73 -12.37 1.06 -1.18
C GLY A 73 -10.96 1.58 -1.47
N ASN A 74 -9.97 1.21 -0.67
CA ASN A 74 -8.59 1.70 -0.72
C ASN A 74 -7.61 0.54 -0.67
N TRP A 75 -6.56 0.60 -1.50
CA TRP A 75 -5.43 -0.35 -1.42
C TRP A 75 -4.45 0.02 -0.31
N ILE A 76 -4.08 1.30 -0.23
CA ILE A 76 -3.20 1.86 0.79
C ILE A 76 -3.93 3.05 1.41
N LEU A 77 -4.27 2.94 2.70
CA LEU A 77 -4.96 3.99 3.45
C LEU A 77 -4.07 4.52 4.57
N PHE A 78 -3.93 5.85 4.63
CA PHE A 78 -3.33 6.57 5.74
C PHE A 78 -4.44 7.34 6.46
N GLU A 79 -4.67 7.06 7.75
CA GLU A 79 -5.77 7.65 8.53
C GLU A 79 -5.25 8.22 9.85
N GLY A 80 -5.53 9.50 10.11
CA GLY A 80 -5.14 10.15 11.37
C GLY A 80 -3.62 10.31 11.55
N VAL A 81 -2.85 10.35 10.46
CA VAL A 81 -1.38 10.49 10.46
C VAL A 81 -0.98 11.88 9.97
N ASN A 82 0.15 12.39 10.45
CA ASN A 82 0.68 13.71 10.09
C ASN A 82 2.10 13.59 9.56
N GLY A 83 2.41 14.31 8.47
CA GLY A 83 3.77 14.40 7.92
C GLY A 83 4.30 13.09 7.35
N VAL A 84 3.57 12.55 6.37
CA VAL A 84 3.96 11.38 5.58
C VAL A 84 4.37 11.84 4.19
N ALA A 85 5.55 11.45 3.74
CA ALA A 85 6.02 11.65 2.38
C ALA A 85 6.25 10.29 1.70
N ILE A 86 5.83 10.16 0.44
CA ILE A 86 6.12 8.98 -0.39
C ILE A 86 6.98 9.47 -1.56
N SER A 87 8.09 8.80 -1.84
CA SER A 87 9.06 9.25 -2.85
C SER A 87 9.61 8.11 -3.71
N GLY A 88 9.58 8.34 -5.03
CA GLY A 88 10.07 7.45 -6.07
C GLY A 88 9.23 6.18 -6.28
N GLY A 89 9.78 5.26 -7.05
CA GLY A 89 9.24 3.91 -7.24
C GLY A 89 7.92 3.87 -8.00
N ILE A 90 7.26 2.71 -7.94
CA ILE A 90 5.99 2.45 -8.64
C ILE A 90 4.97 1.85 -7.68
N LEU A 91 3.74 2.36 -7.73
CA LEU A 91 2.56 1.76 -7.13
C LEU A 91 1.72 1.13 -8.25
N ASP A 92 1.86 -0.18 -8.45
CA ASP A 92 1.17 -0.95 -9.48
C ASP A 92 -0.18 -1.45 -8.95
N GLY A 93 -1.24 -0.69 -9.21
CA GLY A 93 -2.60 -0.98 -8.74
C GLY A 93 -3.30 -2.16 -9.43
N GLN A 94 -2.69 -2.76 -10.45
CA GLN A 94 -3.19 -3.88 -11.28
C GLN A 94 -4.57 -3.76 -11.93
N GLY A 95 -5.40 -2.78 -11.56
CA GLY A 95 -6.62 -2.40 -12.30
C GLY A 95 -7.66 -3.52 -12.46
N GLY A 96 -7.63 -4.59 -11.65
CA GLY A 96 -8.47 -5.77 -11.84
C GLY A 96 -9.98 -5.47 -11.88
N LEU A 97 -10.40 -4.41 -11.20
CA LEU A 97 -11.79 -3.94 -11.21
C LEU A 97 -12.20 -3.27 -12.53
N TRP A 98 -11.28 -2.65 -13.27
CA TRP A 98 -11.59 -1.97 -14.54
C TRP A 98 -11.99 -2.96 -15.63
N ALA A 99 -11.34 -4.11 -15.70
CA ALA A 99 -11.74 -5.20 -16.59
C ALA A 99 -13.16 -5.68 -16.28
N CYS A 100 -13.54 -5.78 -14.99
CA CYS A 100 -14.92 -6.07 -14.60
C CYS A 100 -15.86 -4.95 -15.08
N LYS A 101 -15.58 -3.69 -14.75
CA LYS A 101 -16.45 -2.54 -15.09
C LYS A 101 -16.65 -2.40 -16.61
N ALA A 102 -15.62 -2.69 -17.41
CA ALA A 102 -15.71 -2.70 -18.87
C ALA A 102 -16.60 -3.82 -19.43
N SER A 103 -16.84 -4.88 -18.67
CA SER A 103 -17.62 -6.06 -19.11
C SER A 103 -19.13 -5.98 -18.85
N SER A 104 -19.66 -4.82 -18.42
CA SER A 104 -21.10 -4.59 -18.11
C SER A 104 -21.71 -5.58 -17.10
N LYS A 105 -20.87 -6.19 -16.25
CA LYS A 105 -21.30 -7.10 -15.16
C LYS A 105 -21.60 -6.32 -13.88
N LEU A 106 -22.29 -6.98 -12.94
CA LEU A 106 -22.45 -6.53 -11.54
C LEU A 106 -21.07 -6.53 -10.85
N CYS A 107 -20.35 -5.43 -10.99
CA CYS A 107 -19.05 -5.23 -10.38
C CYS A 107 -19.19 -4.51 -9.05
N PRO A 108 -18.29 -4.75 -8.09
CA PRO A 108 -18.30 -4.01 -6.84
C PRO A 108 -18.09 -2.51 -7.02
N SER A 109 -18.68 -1.71 -6.13
CA SER A 109 -18.58 -0.24 -6.13
C SER A 109 -17.18 0.31 -5.80
N GLY A 110 -16.16 -0.55 -5.64
CA GLY A 110 -14.78 -0.13 -5.33
C GLY A 110 -14.20 0.86 -6.35
N ALA A 111 -13.05 1.46 -6.01
CA ALA A 111 -12.32 2.52 -6.74
C ALA A 111 -13.07 3.06 -7.98
N THR A 112 -13.96 4.02 -7.71
CA THR A 112 -14.64 4.79 -8.75
C THR A 112 -13.66 5.77 -9.40
N VAL A 113 -13.95 6.10 -10.67
CA VAL A 113 -13.28 7.21 -11.36
C VAL A 113 -13.56 8.54 -10.65
#